data_AF-A0AAE0KMJ9-F1
#
_entry.id   AF-A0AAE0KMJ9-F1
#
_cell.length_a   1.000
_cell.length_b   1.000
_cell.length_c   1.000
_cell.angle_alpha   90.00
_cell.angle_beta   90.00
_cell.angle_gamma   90.00
#
_symmetry.space_group_name_H-M   'P 1'
#
loop_
_entity.id
_entity.type
_entity.pdbx_description
1 polymer ?
#
loop_
_entity_poly.entity_id
_entity_poly.type
_entity_poly.pdbx_seq_one_letter_code
_entity_poly.pdbx_strand_id
1 'polypeptide(L)'
;MRQFRSFLLPLACYGVTGAAAQAAGAGTKPPGFAPGAKWQIDIMNTLDITKPLVPADAVVWDLDLFHLQRHPEIIDFLRKQIPDVSVICYFNAGLAQPSDCDWETTWQSAAFRGLLGNSYDAPFGEEKWINIKNQTAVDLVKRRVALAADLGCDGTGWSTTSADYTRFVTELATLAHSLTTKRGFPLMIGQKNAAGLVDALAPLLDFAVLEDCKDLRREAGGAFCADFQPYVAAGKPVFSIEYPTSLRDGAAASQCKATGADAAQFEKSCAVDAAAGGSLGNFGFSEVLKLRDSASDESGELNGCTQYCGKQGAGVVVTATNEEIDGDAGRQRRV
;
A
#
# COMPACT_ATOMS: atom_id res chain seq x y z
N MET A 1 15.78 33.31 4.13
CA MET A 1 15.64 34.64 3.47
C MET A 1 15.95 34.51 1.98
N ARG A 2 15.27 35.31 1.15
CA ARG A 2 15.22 35.32 -0.34
C ARG A 2 14.14 34.38 -0.91
N GLN A 3 12.87 34.79 -0.88
CA GLN A 3 12.18 35.60 -1.90
C GLN A 3 12.38 35.08 -3.33
N PHE A 4 11.33 34.50 -3.92
CA PHE A 4 11.00 34.74 -5.32
C PHE A 4 9.54 35.11 -5.47
N ARG A 5 9.35 36.23 -6.16
CA ARG A 5 8.12 37.01 -6.32
C ARG A 5 7.22 36.40 -7.38
N SER A 6 5.92 36.45 -7.11
CA SER A 6 4.84 36.37 -8.09
C SER A 6 5.01 37.40 -9.20
N PHE A 7 4.89 36.96 -10.45
CA PHE A 7 4.59 37.81 -11.58
C PHE A 7 3.31 37.30 -12.25
N LEU A 8 2.31 38.17 -12.26
CA LEU A 8 1.08 38.08 -13.05
C LEU A 8 1.29 38.74 -14.42
N LEU A 9 0.47 38.29 -15.39
CA LEU A 9 0.10 38.81 -16.73
C LEU A 9 0.56 37.93 -17.91
N PRO A 10 -0.18 37.93 -19.04
CA PRO A 10 -1.64 37.87 -19.21
C PRO A 10 -2.07 36.73 -20.17
N LEU A 11 -3.38 36.48 -20.21
CA LEU A 11 -4.10 35.62 -21.14
C LEU A 11 -3.70 35.87 -22.60
N ALA A 12 -3.22 34.83 -23.30
CA ALA A 12 -3.22 34.77 -24.76
C ALA A 12 -3.88 33.46 -25.20
N CYS A 13 -5.05 33.60 -25.82
CA CYS A 13 -5.78 32.51 -26.46
C CYS A 13 -4.96 31.99 -27.64
N TYR A 14 -4.42 30.77 -27.52
CA TYR A 14 -4.07 29.96 -28.68
C TYR A 14 -4.88 28.66 -28.60
N GLY A 15 -5.82 28.55 -29.54
CA GLY A 15 -6.53 27.31 -29.79
C GLY A 15 -5.54 26.25 -30.24
N VAL A 16 -5.34 25.27 -29.39
CA VAL A 16 -4.83 23.96 -29.80
C VAL A 16 -6.05 23.06 -29.81
N THR A 17 -6.38 22.54 -30.99
CA THR A 17 -7.32 21.44 -31.16
C THR A 17 -6.80 20.26 -30.36
N GLY A 18 -7.29 20.13 -29.13
CA GLY A 18 -7.02 18.98 -28.28
C GLY A 18 -7.58 17.74 -28.97
N ALA A 19 -6.68 16.92 -29.49
CA ALA A 19 -6.96 15.50 -29.59
C ALA A 19 -7.35 15.06 -28.17
N ALA A 20 -8.61 14.69 -27.99
CA ALA A 20 -9.05 14.05 -26.76
C ALA A 20 -8.13 12.86 -26.53
N ALA A 21 -7.30 12.93 -25.49
CA ALA A 21 -6.68 11.75 -24.95
C ALA A 21 -7.82 10.80 -24.61
N GLN A 22 -7.99 9.74 -25.42
CA GLN A 22 -8.83 8.63 -25.04
C GLN A 22 -8.36 8.20 -23.65
N ALA A 23 -9.20 8.38 -22.64
CA ALA A 23 -9.04 7.69 -21.37
C ALA A 23 -8.91 6.20 -21.72
N ALA A 24 -7.72 5.63 -21.52
CA ALA A 24 -7.51 4.21 -21.65
C ALA A 24 -8.58 3.55 -20.77
N GLY A 25 -9.43 2.73 -21.39
CA GLY A 25 -10.63 2.23 -20.76
C GLY A 25 -10.30 1.61 -19.41
N ALA A 26 -11.04 1.99 -18.38
CA ALA A 26 -11.08 1.24 -17.14
C ALA A 26 -11.45 -0.19 -17.51
N GLY A 27 -10.46 -1.09 -17.54
CA GLY A 27 -10.74 -2.51 -17.58
C GLY A 27 -11.69 -2.84 -16.42
N THR A 28 -12.54 -3.84 -16.60
CA THR A 28 -13.40 -4.31 -15.51
C THR A 28 -12.52 -4.66 -14.32
N LYS A 29 -12.69 -3.96 -13.20
CA LYS A 29 -12.01 -4.29 -11.94
C LYS A 29 -12.66 -5.55 -11.32
N PRO A 30 -11.95 -6.29 -10.46
CA PRO A 30 -12.56 -7.35 -9.68
C PRO A 30 -13.80 -6.87 -8.90
N PRO A 31 -14.84 -7.70 -8.75
CA PRO A 31 -16.01 -7.37 -7.93
C PRO A 31 -15.61 -6.98 -6.51
N GLY A 32 -16.26 -5.96 -5.96
CA GLY A 32 -15.99 -5.48 -4.59
C GLY A 32 -14.74 -4.60 -4.45
N PHE A 33 -13.93 -4.41 -5.49
CA PHE A 33 -12.77 -3.52 -5.45
C PHE A 33 -13.17 -2.04 -5.68
N ALA A 34 -13.78 -1.43 -4.68
CA ALA A 34 -14.38 -0.09 -4.76
C ALA A 34 -14.34 0.68 -3.43
N PRO A 35 -14.71 1.97 -3.45
CA PRO A 35 -15.26 2.75 -2.36
C PRO A 35 -15.57 2.03 -1.04
N GLY A 36 -14.79 2.13 0.04
CA GLY A 36 -15.19 1.54 1.33
C GLY A 36 -15.19 0.00 1.42
N ALA A 37 -14.55 -0.70 0.48
CA ALA A 37 -14.38 -2.15 0.55
C ALA A 37 -13.70 -2.60 1.85
N LYS A 38 -14.26 -3.61 2.53
CA LYS A 38 -13.61 -4.23 3.69
C LYS A 38 -12.35 -4.96 3.25
N TRP A 39 -11.24 -4.70 3.92
CA TRP A 39 -9.94 -5.23 3.54
C TRP A 39 -9.16 -5.76 4.74
N GLN A 40 -8.13 -6.55 4.48
CA GLN A 40 -7.12 -6.98 5.45
C GLN A 40 -5.73 -6.76 4.85
N ILE A 41 -4.76 -6.44 5.69
CA ILE A 41 -3.35 -6.32 5.32
C ILE A 41 -2.48 -7.07 6.32
N ASP A 42 -1.79 -8.11 5.86
CA ASP A 42 -0.90 -8.94 6.67
C ASP A 42 0.41 -9.17 5.88
N ILE A 43 1.38 -8.28 6.05
CA ILE A 43 2.64 -8.31 5.29
C ILE A 43 3.85 -8.70 6.14
N MET A 44 3.71 -8.69 7.47
CA MET A 44 4.78 -9.06 8.39
C MET A 44 5.03 -10.57 8.42
N ASN A 45 3.96 -11.36 8.48
CA ASN A 45 4.03 -12.81 8.65
C ASN A 45 3.22 -13.52 7.57
N THR A 46 3.65 -14.72 7.18
CA THR A 46 2.90 -15.55 6.21
C THR A 46 1.60 -16.06 6.80
N LEU A 47 0.52 -16.05 6.00
CA LEU A 47 -0.80 -16.55 6.38
C LEU A 47 -0.75 -18.05 6.73
N ASP A 48 -1.30 -18.45 7.87
CA ASP A 48 -1.42 -19.86 8.26
C ASP A 48 -2.71 -20.47 7.70
N ILE A 49 -2.59 -21.08 6.52
CA ILE A 49 -3.71 -21.73 5.82
C ILE A 49 -4.17 -23.05 6.45
N THR A 50 -3.57 -23.48 7.57
CA THR A 50 -4.06 -24.62 8.37
C THR A 50 -5.15 -24.21 9.36
N LYS A 51 -5.40 -22.90 9.50
CA LYS A 51 -6.41 -22.32 10.38
C LYS A 51 -7.59 -21.76 9.57
N PRO A 52 -8.76 -21.53 10.22
CA PRO A 52 -9.86 -20.81 9.57
C PRO A 52 -9.42 -19.41 9.12
N LEU A 53 -9.85 -19.00 7.93
CA LEU A 53 -9.64 -17.64 7.45
C LEU A 53 -10.47 -16.66 8.27
N VAL A 54 -9.81 -15.70 8.89
CA VAL A 54 -10.42 -14.68 9.73
C VAL A 54 -9.75 -13.34 9.38
N PRO A 55 -10.50 -12.30 8.98
CA PRO A 55 -11.95 -12.27 8.79
C PRO A 55 -12.39 -12.88 7.45
N ALA A 56 -13.49 -13.65 7.46
CA ALA A 56 -14.00 -14.30 6.24
C ALA A 56 -14.79 -13.36 5.30
N ASP A 57 -15.04 -12.12 5.70
CA ASP A 57 -15.81 -11.11 4.96
C ASP A 57 -14.96 -9.94 4.41
N ALA A 58 -13.63 -9.99 4.55
CA ALA A 58 -12.73 -9.05 3.88
C ALA A 58 -12.59 -9.45 2.40
N VAL A 59 -12.99 -8.55 1.49
CA VAL A 59 -13.02 -8.81 0.04
C VAL A 59 -11.74 -8.38 -0.67
N VAL A 60 -10.84 -7.71 0.04
CA VAL A 60 -9.48 -7.35 -0.41
C VAL A 60 -8.46 -7.79 0.63
N TRP A 61 -7.39 -8.45 0.20
CA TRP A 61 -6.29 -8.92 1.05
C TRP A 61 -4.96 -8.41 0.50
N ASP A 62 -4.25 -7.59 1.26
CA ASP A 62 -2.92 -7.09 0.95
C ASP A 62 -1.85 -7.92 1.69
N LEU A 63 -1.10 -8.70 0.93
CA LEU A 63 -0.13 -9.68 1.43
C LEU A 63 1.23 -9.47 0.77
N ASP A 64 2.28 -9.85 1.47
CA ASP A 64 3.65 -9.70 0.95
C ASP A 64 3.89 -10.57 -0.30
N LEU A 65 4.49 -9.97 -1.33
CA LEU A 65 4.78 -10.61 -2.62
C LEU A 65 5.65 -11.85 -2.46
N PHE A 66 6.68 -11.77 -1.61
CA PHE A 66 7.66 -12.85 -1.46
C PHE A 66 7.16 -13.96 -0.53
N HIS A 67 6.26 -13.65 0.41
CA HIS A 67 5.48 -14.67 1.13
C HIS A 67 4.64 -15.47 0.14
N LEU A 68 3.91 -14.80 -0.75
CA LEU A 68 3.12 -15.44 -1.79
C LEU A 68 3.97 -16.15 -2.85
N GLN A 69 5.20 -15.69 -3.12
CA GLN A 69 6.12 -16.39 -4.01
C GLN A 69 6.55 -17.75 -3.42
N ARG A 70 6.82 -17.80 -2.10
CA ARG A 70 7.19 -19.03 -1.40
C ARG A 70 6.00 -19.95 -1.17
N HIS A 71 4.82 -19.36 -0.97
CA HIS A 71 3.58 -20.04 -0.61
C HIS A 71 2.43 -19.66 -1.55
N PRO A 72 2.52 -19.97 -2.87
CA PRO A 72 1.51 -19.59 -3.85
C PRO A 72 0.13 -20.24 -3.57
N GLU A 73 0.09 -21.34 -2.83
CA GLU A 73 -1.14 -22.00 -2.38
C GLU A 73 -2.05 -21.12 -1.52
N ILE A 74 -1.52 -20.05 -0.92
CA ILE A 74 -2.29 -19.08 -0.13
C ILE A 74 -3.37 -18.41 -0.98
N ILE A 75 -3.05 -18.06 -2.23
CA ILE A 75 -4.01 -17.41 -3.13
C ILE A 75 -5.19 -18.35 -3.43
N ASP A 76 -4.91 -19.64 -3.65
CA ASP A 76 -5.94 -20.66 -3.86
C ASP A 76 -6.77 -20.89 -2.60
N PHE A 77 -6.15 -20.86 -1.42
CA PHE A 77 -6.85 -20.92 -0.14
C PHE A 77 -7.82 -19.74 0.02
N LEU A 78 -7.37 -18.50 -0.17
CA LEU A 78 -8.22 -17.31 -0.07
C LEU A 78 -9.41 -17.38 -1.03
N ARG A 79 -9.17 -17.74 -2.30
CA ARG A 79 -10.22 -17.83 -3.32
C ARG A 79 -11.23 -18.95 -3.07
N LYS A 80 -10.83 -20.04 -2.39
CA LYS A 80 -11.77 -21.09 -1.96
C LYS A 80 -12.70 -20.59 -0.86
N GLN A 81 -12.22 -19.75 0.05
CA GLN A 81 -13.02 -19.20 1.14
C GLN A 81 -13.89 -18.02 0.68
N ILE A 82 -13.34 -17.18 -0.20
CA ILE A 82 -13.95 -15.93 -0.68
C ILE A 82 -13.77 -15.89 -2.20
N PRO A 83 -14.73 -16.42 -2.99
CA PRO A 83 -14.58 -16.62 -4.44
C PRO A 83 -14.12 -15.39 -5.23
N ASP A 84 -14.59 -14.20 -4.84
CA ASP A 84 -14.30 -12.95 -5.55
C ASP A 84 -13.17 -12.12 -4.93
N VAL A 85 -12.48 -12.64 -3.90
CA VAL A 85 -11.41 -11.92 -3.19
C VAL A 85 -10.37 -11.35 -4.14
N SER A 86 -10.05 -10.07 -3.93
CA SER A 86 -8.94 -9.41 -4.61
C SER A 86 -7.69 -9.51 -3.75
N VAL A 87 -6.59 -9.98 -4.32
CA VAL A 87 -5.31 -10.09 -3.59
C VAL A 87 -4.34 -9.01 -4.08
N ILE A 88 -3.95 -8.08 -3.21
CA ILE A 88 -2.86 -7.13 -3.46
C ILE A 88 -1.56 -7.80 -2.99
N CYS A 89 -0.52 -7.69 -3.81
CA CYS A 89 0.81 -8.18 -3.50
C CYS A 89 1.74 -7.02 -3.23
N TYR A 90 2.00 -6.79 -1.95
CA TYR A 90 2.89 -5.76 -1.46
C TYR A 90 4.35 -6.07 -1.77
N PHE A 91 5.09 -5.07 -2.24
CA PHE A 91 6.56 -5.06 -2.26
C PHE A 91 7.05 -3.61 -2.29
N ASN A 92 8.26 -3.35 -1.79
CA ASN A 92 8.82 -2.02 -1.88
C ASN A 92 9.42 -1.76 -3.27
N ALA A 93 8.88 -0.80 -4.01
CA ALA A 93 9.36 -0.45 -5.35
C ALA A 93 10.48 0.61 -5.36
N GLY A 94 10.66 1.34 -4.25
CA GLY A 94 11.62 2.43 -4.11
C GLY A 94 12.88 2.06 -3.34
N LEU A 95 12.81 1.05 -2.50
CA LEU A 95 13.91 0.53 -1.69
C LEU A 95 14.21 -0.93 -2.07
N ALA A 96 15.49 -1.28 -2.05
CA ALA A 96 15.94 -2.67 -2.04
C ALA A 96 16.16 -3.08 -0.58
N GLN A 97 15.52 -4.16 -0.16
CA GLN A 97 15.54 -4.62 1.23
C GLN A 97 16.38 -5.91 1.33
N PRO A 98 17.26 -6.06 2.34
CA PRO A 98 18.04 -7.29 2.53
C PRO A 98 17.21 -8.56 2.71
N SER A 99 15.98 -8.43 3.19
CA SER A 99 15.02 -9.53 3.35
C SER A 99 14.37 -9.96 2.04
N ASP A 100 14.47 -9.19 0.95
CA ASP A 100 13.91 -9.53 -0.36
C ASP A 100 14.61 -10.73 -0.99
N CYS A 101 13.83 -11.62 -1.62
CA CYS A 101 14.39 -12.83 -2.24
C CYS A 101 15.36 -12.52 -3.40
N ASP A 102 15.31 -11.30 -3.95
CA ASP A 102 16.20 -10.84 -5.02
C ASP A 102 17.43 -10.05 -4.51
N TRP A 103 17.61 -9.88 -3.20
CA TRP A 103 18.74 -9.15 -2.60
C TRP A 103 20.10 -9.78 -2.95
N GLU A 104 20.34 -11.00 -2.46
CA GLU A 104 21.62 -11.70 -2.66
C GLU A 104 21.85 -12.06 -4.13
N THR A 105 20.78 -12.46 -4.83
CA THR A 105 20.87 -12.98 -6.19
C THR A 105 20.95 -11.89 -7.25
N THR A 106 20.41 -10.70 -6.99
CA THR A 106 20.33 -9.62 -7.97
C THR A 106 21.02 -8.36 -7.50
N TRP A 107 20.57 -7.76 -6.40
CA TRP A 107 21.06 -6.46 -5.94
C TRP A 107 22.55 -6.48 -5.54
N GLN A 108 23.05 -7.60 -5.03
CA GLN A 108 24.48 -7.78 -4.72
C GLN A 108 25.34 -8.21 -5.91
N SER A 109 24.74 -8.57 -7.05
CA SER A 109 25.50 -9.08 -8.19
C SER A 109 26.29 -7.97 -8.90
N ALA A 110 27.39 -8.35 -9.56
CA ALA A 110 28.26 -7.40 -10.27
C ALA A 110 27.53 -6.57 -11.33
N ALA A 111 26.48 -7.12 -11.95
CA ALA A 111 25.68 -6.47 -12.98
C ALA A 111 24.83 -5.29 -12.45
N PHE A 112 24.59 -5.23 -11.13
CA PHE A 112 23.72 -4.22 -10.50
C PHE A 112 24.49 -3.28 -9.55
N ARG A 113 25.83 -3.34 -9.60
CA ARG A 113 26.70 -2.46 -8.82
C ARG A 113 26.46 -0.99 -9.19
N GLY A 114 26.18 -0.15 -8.19
CA GLY A 114 25.94 1.28 -8.37
C GLY A 114 24.49 1.67 -8.68
N LEU A 115 23.56 0.70 -8.65
CA LEU A 115 22.13 0.96 -8.79
C LEU A 115 21.42 1.23 -7.45
N LEU A 116 22.12 1.03 -6.33
CA LEU A 116 21.66 1.37 -4.99
C LEU A 116 22.34 2.66 -4.52
N GLY A 117 21.52 3.57 -4.01
CA GLY A 117 21.92 4.85 -3.45
C GLY A 117 22.16 4.77 -1.95
N ASN A 118 21.82 5.86 -1.25
CA ASN A 118 21.97 5.96 0.19
C ASN A 118 21.10 4.92 0.91
N SER A 119 21.55 4.57 2.12
CA SER A 119 20.69 3.91 3.10
C SER A 119 19.46 4.75 3.40
N TYR A 120 18.37 4.08 3.75
CA TYR A 120 17.18 4.74 4.30
C TYR A 120 17.46 5.27 5.72
N ASP A 121 16.49 5.99 6.27
CA ASP A 121 16.63 6.61 7.59
C ASP A 121 16.54 5.55 8.71
N ALA A 122 17.20 5.84 9.84
CA ALA A 122 17.15 4.96 11.01
C ALA A 122 15.70 4.76 11.51
N PRO A 123 15.33 3.55 11.96
CA PRO A 123 16.20 2.40 12.23
C PRO A 123 16.57 1.54 11.01
N PHE A 124 16.01 1.80 9.83
CA PHE A 124 16.08 0.95 8.62
C PHE A 124 17.30 1.21 7.74
N GLY A 125 18.46 1.44 8.37
CA GLY A 125 19.69 1.84 7.66
C GLY A 125 20.26 0.78 6.70
N GLU A 126 19.76 -0.46 6.78
CA GLU A 126 20.11 -1.57 5.89
C GLU A 126 19.38 -1.53 4.54
N GLU A 127 18.22 -0.87 4.47
CA GLU A 127 17.47 -0.67 3.23
C GLU A 127 18.12 0.43 2.37
N LYS A 128 18.09 0.27 1.05
CA LYS A 128 18.77 1.22 0.14
C LYS A 128 17.86 1.73 -0.96
N TRP A 129 17.93 3.04 -1.21
CA TRP A 129 17.22 3.68 -2.32
C TRP A 129 17.63 3.10 -3.67
N ILE A 130 16.66 2.69 -4.47
CA ILE A 130 16.88 2.26 -5.85
C ILE A 130 17.06 3.49 -6.73
N ASN A 131 18.07 3.47 -7.60
CA ASN A 131 18.29 4.52 -8.59
C ASN A 131 17.27 4.44 -9.73
N ILE A 132 16.07 4.98 -9.51
CA ILE A 132 14.97 4.99 -10.49
C ILE A 132 15.26 5.79 -11.78
N LYS A 133 16.40 6.49 -11.86
CA LYS A 133 16.85 7.16 -13.10
C LYS A 133 17.56 6.20 -14.05
N ASN A 134 17.99 5.04 -13.56
CA ASN A 134 18.69 4.03 -14.35
C ASN A 134 17.72 2.96 -14.85
N GLN A 135 17.65 2.77 -16.17
CA GLN A 135 16.69 1.83 -16.76
C GLN A 135 16.89 0.38 -16.29
N THR A 136 18.12 -0.05 -16.02
CA THR A 136 18.40 -1.40 -15.49
C THR A 136 17.76 -1.62 -14.12
N ALA A 137 17.74 -0.58 -13.28
CA ALA A 137 17.08 -0.65 -11.97
C ALA A 137 15.55 -0.65 -12.12
N VAL A 138 15.02 0.18 -13.03
CA VAL A 138 13.58 0.20 -13.36
C VAL A 138 13.12 -1.15 -13.91
N ASP A 139 13.89 -1.76 -14.81
CA ASP A 139 13.56 -3.05 -15.42
C ASP A 139 13.59 -4.20 -14.40
N LEU A 140 14.36 -4.08 -13.31
CA LEU A 140 14.31 -5.03 -12.21
C LEU A 140 13.02 -4.88 -11.39
N VAL A 141 12.60 -3.65 -11.06
CA VAL A 141 11.32 -3.43 -10.38
C VAL A 141 10.16 -3.91 -11.26
N LYS A 142 10.24 -3.74 -12.59
CA LYS A 142 9.28 -4.33 -13.54
C LYS A 142 9.19 -5.87 -13.43
N ARG A 143 10.27 -6.57 -13.06
CA ARG A 143 10.21 -8.02 -12.81
C ARG A 143 9.40 -8.36 -11.56
N ARG A 144 9.44 -7.53 -10.50
CA ARG A 144 8.57 -7.70 -9.32
C ARG A 144 7.09 -7.54 -9.70
N VAL A 145 6.77 -6.58 -10.57
CA VAL A 145 5.42 -6.40 -11.15
C VAL A 145 5.00 -7.62 -11.99
N ALA A 146 5.88 -8.11 -12.86
CA ALA A 146 5.60 -9.31 -13.66
C ALA A 146 5.39 -10.55 -12.78
N LEU A 147 6.23 -10.74 -11.75
CA LEU A 147 6.08 -11.80 -10.77
C LEU A 147 4.74 -11.73 -10.04
N ALA A 148 4.30 -10.53 -9.65
CA ALA A 148 2.98 -10.35 -9.04
C ALA A 148 1.85 -10.82 -9.99
N ALA A 149 1.91 -10.46 -11.29
CA ALA A 149 0.94 -10.97 -12.27
C ALA A 149 0.97 -12.51 -12.40
N ASP A 150 2.17 -13.10 -12.47
CA ASP A 150 2.36 -14.54 -12.62
C ASP A 150 1.86 -15.34 -11.40
N LEU A 151 2.05 -14.79 -10.19
CA LEU A 151 1.50 -15.34 -8.95
C LEU A 151 -0.03 -15.20 -8.92
N GLY A 152 -0.60 -14.29 -9.72
CA GLY A 152 -2.04 -14.07 -9.84
C GLY A 152 -2.55 -13.02 -8.87
N CYS A 153 -1.69 -12.09 -8.48
CA CYS A 153 -2.07 -10.88 -7.75
C CYS A 153 -3.00 -10.01 -8.59
N ASP A 154 -3.91 -9.32 -7.93
CA ASP A 154 -4.85 -8.39 -8.53
C ASP A 154 -4.34 -6.92 -8.43
N GLY A 155 -3.36 -6.60 -7.58
CA GLY A 155 -2.60 -5.33 -7.66
C GLY A 155 -1.32 -5.18 -6.80
N THR A 156 -0.61 -4.05 -6.87
CA THR A 156 0.68 -3.74 -6.14
C THR A 156 0.78 -2.24 -5.74
N GLY A 157 1.72 -1.73 -4.90
CA GLY A 157 1.83 -0.27 -4.62
C GLY A 157 3.14 0.32 -4.00
N TRP A 158 3.33 1.66 -3.95
CA TRP A 158 4.60 2.36 -3.54
C TRP A 158 4.51 3.90 -3.25
N SER A 159 5.60 4.53 -2.75
CA SER A 159 5.71 5.96 -2.36
C SER A 159 6.79 6.82 -3.11
N THR A 160 6.60 8.16 -3.16
CA THR A 160 7.55 9.34 -3.34
C THR A 160 7.68 10.09 -4.71
N THR A 161 8.49 11.21 -4.81
CA THR A 161 8.31 12.60 -5.43
C THR A 161 8.77 12.95 -6.90
N SER A 162 8.59 14.19 -7.43
CA SER A 162 7.49 14.63 -8.32
C SER A 162 7.61 14.55 -9.86
N ALA A 163 8.78 14.28 -10.45
CA ALA A 163 8.89 14.16 -11.93
C ALA A 163 9.53 12.84 -12.36
N ASP A 164 10.70 12.52 -11.81
CA ASP A 164 11.36 11.22 -12.04
C ASP A 164 10.50 10.08 -11.49
N TYR A 165 9.86 10.25 -10.32
CA TYR A 165 8.90 9.26 -9.84
C TYR A 165 7.65 9.19 -10.71
N THR A 166 7.06 10.32 -11.09
CA THR A 166 5.87 10.29 -11.95
C THR A 166 6.15 9.50 -13.23
N ARG A 167 7.35 9.68 -13.83
CA ARG A 167 7.80 8.83 -14.95
C ARG A 167 7.92 7.36 -14.56
N PHE A 168 8.68 7.04 -13.52
CA PHE A 168 8.89 5.66 -13.05
C PHE A 168 7.56 4.94 -12.80
N VAL A 169 6.67 5.58 -12.06
CA VAL A 169 5.32 5.10 -11.76
C VAL A 169 4.48 4.93 -13.02
N THR A 170 4.54 5.88 -13.95
CA THR A 170 3.83 5.76 -15.23
C THR A 170 4.32 4.53 -16.01
N GLU A 171 5.63 4.26 -16.02
CA GLU A 171 6.18 3.06 -16.67
C GLU A 171 5.71 1.76 -16.00
N LEU A 172 5.64 1.73 -14.66
CA LEU A 172 5.11 0.57 -13.92
C LEU A 172 3.61 0.37 -14.15
N ALA A 173 2.82 1.45 -14.11
CA ALA A 173 1.39 1.39 -14.36
C ALA A 173 1.09 0.92 -15.79
N THR A 174 1.82 1.44 -16.77
CA THR A 174 1.73 0.98 -18.17
C THR A 174 2.01 -0.51 -18.29
N LEU A 175 3.04 -1.02 -17.59
CA LEU A 175 3.34 -2.45 -17.58
C LEU A 175 2.22 -3.24 -16.90
N ALA A 176 1.82 -2.88 -15.68
CA ALA A 176 0.78 -3.60 -14.95
C ALA A 176 -0.52 -3.69 -15.75
N HIS A 177 -0.98 -2.57 -16.31
CA HIS A 177 -2.19 -2.55 -17.13
C HIS A 177 -2.08 -3.33 -18.45
N SER A 178 -0.86 -3.59 -18.93
CA SER A 178 -0.63 -4.48 -20.09
C SER A 178 -0.66 -5.97 -19.72
N LEU A 179 -0.54 -6.31 -18.44
CA LEU A 179 -0.59 -7.68 -17.94
C LEU A 179 -2.03 -8.05 -17.58
N THR A 180 -2.39 -9.30 -17.85
CA THR A 180 -3.69 -9.87 -17.49
C THR A 180 -3.49 -10.88 -16.36
N THR A 181 -4.20 -10.70 -15.25
CA THR A 181 -4.18 -11.62 -14.12
C THR A 181 -4.78 -12.97 -14.51
N LYS A 182 -4.54 -14.01 -13.71
CA LYS A 182 -5.17 -15.33 -13.88
C LYS A 182 -6.71 -15.29 -13.82
N ARG A 183 -7.28 -14.22 -13.27
CA ARG A 183 -8.73 -13.98 -13.22
C ARG A 183 -9.28 -13.27 -14.47
N GLY A 184 -8.41 -12.89 -15.41
CA GLY A 184 -8.80 -12.22 -16.66
C GLY A 184 -8.95 -10.71 -16.55
N PHE A 185 -8.55 -10.11 -15.43
CA PHE A 185 -8.54 -8.66 -15.23
C PHE A 185 -7.17 -8.07 -15.59
N PRO A 186 -7.05 -6.80 -15.99
CA PRO A 186 -5.76 -6.12 -15.96
C PRO A 186 -5.16 -6.15 -14.55
N LEU A 187 -3.84 -6.33 -14.41
CA LEU A 187 -3.20 -6.19 -13.10
C LEU A 187 -3.36 -4.75 -12.63
N MET A 188 -4.00 -4.54 -11.48
CA MET A 188 -4.18 -3.21 -10.90
C MET A 188 -2.90 -2.75 -10.23
N ILE A 189 -2.82 -1.46 -9.95
CA ILE A 189 -1.63 -0.89 -9.35
C ILE A 189 -1.98 0.34 -8.51
N GLY A 190 -1.31 0.56 -7.39
CA GLY A 190 -1.77 1.46 -6.34
C GLY A 190 -0.68 2.38 -5.78
N GLN A 191 -1.12 3.51 -5.23
CA GLN A 191 -0.22 4.47 -4.58
C GLN A 191 -0.14 4.20 -3.08
N LYS A 192 1.07 4.07 -2.52
CA LYS A 192 1.32 4.10 -1.08
C LYS A 192 1.74 5.51 -0.66
N ASN A 193 0.96 6.17 0.20
CA ASN A 193 1.27 7.51 0.72
C ASN A 193 1.60 8.52 -0.43
N ALA A 194 2.58 9.42 -0.22
CA ALA A 194 3.04 10.39 -1.23
C ALA A 194 1.96 11.37 -1.75
N ALA A 195 1.23 11.99 -0.82
CA ALA A 195 0.13 12.93 -1.08
C ALA A 195 0.41 13.97 -2.17
N GLY A 196 1.63 14.53 -2.20
CA GLY A 196 2.00 15.57 -3.17
C GLY A 196 1.97 15.13 -4.63
N LEU A 197 1.81 13.83 -4.92
CA LEU A 197 1.73 13.29 -6.28
C LEU A 197 0.33 12.86 -6.70
N VAL A 198 -0.67 12.95 -5.82
CA VAL A 198 -2.00 12.40 -6.12
C VAL A 198 -2.57 12.99 -7.41
N ASP A 199 -2.43 14.28 -7.66
CA ASP A 199 -2.93 14.92 -8.89
C ASP A 199 -2.35 14.30 -10.17
N ALA A 200 -1.08 13.85 -10.13
CA ALA A 200 -0.42 13.22 -11.27
C ALA A 200 -0.72 11.72 -11.36
N LEU A 201 -0.94 11.06 -10.22
CA LEU A 201 -0.99 9.60 -10.13
C LEU A 201 -2.41 9.02 -10.06
N ALA A 202 -3.37 9.72 -9.44
CA ALA A 202 -4.75 9.26 -9.36
C ALA A 202 -5.41 8.97 -10.73
N PRO A 203 -5.08 9.69 -11.82
CA PRO A 203 -5.56 9.30 -13.15
C PRO A 203 -4.98 7.97 -13.64
N LEU A 204 -3.76 7.62 -13.22
CA LEU A 204 -2.97 6.49 -13.72
C LEU A 204 -3.10 5.21 -12.89
N LEU A 205 -3.39 5.32 -11.59
CA LEU A 205 -3.39 4.19 -10.65
C LEU A 205 -4.81 3.79 -10.25
N ASP A 206 -5.00 2.60 -9.71
CA ASP A 206 -6.30 1.97 -9.49
C ASP A 206 -6.85 2.07 -8.08
N PHE A 207 -5.98 2.34 -7.11
CA PHE A 207 -6.25 2.49 -5.67
C PHE A 207 -5.12 3.23 -4.94
N ALA A 208 -5.33 3.52 -3.66
CA ALA A 208 -4.26 3.99 -2.78
C ALA A 208 -4.28 3.26 -1.43
N VAL A 209 -3.12 3.20 -0.77
CA VAL A 209 -2.90 2.69 0.59
C VAL A 209 -2.22 3.79 1.40
N LEU A 210 -2.76 4.13 2.57
CA LEU A 210 -2.30 5.23 3.41
C LEU A 210 -1.99 4.75 4.82
N GLU A 211 -1.07 5.43 5.48
CA GLU A 211 -0.74 5.23 6.88
C GLU A 211 -0.78 6.54 7.64
N ASP A 212 -1.42 6.53 8.82
CA ASP A 212 -1.59 7.68 9.71
C ASP A 212 -2.12 8.93 9.01
N CYS A 213 -3.08 8.79 8.10
CA CYS A 213 -3.53 9.95 7.35
C CYS A 213 -4.21 11.01 8.23
N LYS A 214 -4.76 10.56 9.38
CA LYS A 214 -5.45 11.40 10.36
C LYS A 214 -4.47 12.12 11.30
N ASP A 215 -3.35 11.48 11.59
CA ASP A 215 -2.34 11.98 12.54
C ASP A 215 -1.27 12.81 11.87
N LEU A 216 -0.90 12.46 10.64
CA LEU A 216 0.02 13.23 9.84
C LEU A 216 -0.68 14.46 9.23
N ARG A 217 0.07 15.57 9.18
CA ARG A 217 -0.33 16.80 8.52
C ARG A 217 0.61 17.03 7.34
N ARG A 218 0.11 17.69 6.31
CA ARG A 218 0.98 18.15 5.22
C ARG A 218 2.02 19.12 5.76
N GLU A 219 3.21 19.11 5.17
CA GLU A 219 4.23 20.14 5.45
C GLU A 219 3.71 21.56 5.14
N ALA A 220 2.83 21.70 4.14
CA ALA A 220 2.19 22.96 3.75
C ALA A 220 0.93 23.31 4.57
N GLY A 221 0.56 22.49 5.56
CA GLY A 221 -0.72 22.58 6.29
C GLY A 221 -1.89 21.89 5.59
N GLY A 222 -2.87 21.43 6.36
CA GLY A 222 -4.04 20.69 5.87
C GLY A 222 -4.02 19.19 6.19
N ALA A 223 -5.16 18.52 5.98
CA ALA A 223 -5.32 17.09 6.24
C ALA A 223 -4.66 16.25 5.13
N PHE A 224 -3.86 15.26 5.53
CA PHE A 224 -3.19 14.33 4.60
C PHE A 224 -4.20 13.41 3.91
N CYS A 225 -5.22 12.90 4.61
CA CYS A 225 -6.27 12.09 3.97
C CYS A 225 -6.95 12.83 2.81
N ALA A 226 -7.22 14.13 2.96
CA ALA A 226 -7.92 14.93 1.94
C ALA A 226 -7.26 14.91 0.56
N ASP A 227 -5.94 14.67 0.48
CA ASP A 227 -5.24 14.55 -0.80
C ASP A 227 -5.72 13.39 -1.65
N PHE A 228 -6.25 12.32 -1.05
CA PHE A 228 -6.61 11.10 -1.77
C PHE A 228 -8.09 11.03 -2.15
N GLN A 229 -8.88 12.06 -1.87
CA GLN A 229 -10.26 12.16 -2.34
C GLN A 229 -10.41 12.04 -3.88
N PRO A 230 -9.45 12.47 -4.73
CA PRO A 230 -9.50 12.19 -6.18
C PRO A 230 -9.62 10.70 -6.53
N TYR A 231 -9.05 9.78 -5.74
CA TYR A 231 -9.25 8.34 -5.94
C TYR A 231 -10.70 7.95 -5.70
N VAL A 232 -11.26 8.35 -4.55
CA VAL A 232 -12.66 8.04 -4.21
C VAL A 232 -13.63 8.63 -5.22
N ALA A 233 -13.41 9.88 -5.64
CA ALA A 233 -14.21 10.55 -6.67
C ALA A 233 -14.17 9.82 -8.03
N ALA A 234 -13.07 9.12 -8.33
CA ALA A 234 -12.92 8.27 -9.50
C ALA A 234 -13.42 6.82 -9.31
N GLY A 235 -14.08 6.51 -8.18
CA GLY A 235 -14.55 5.15 -7.86
C GLY A 235 -13.42 4.18 -7.51
N LYS A 236 -12.27 4.70 -7.06
CA LYS A 236 -11.07 3.94 -6.71
C LYS A 236 -10.95 3.84 -5.18
N PRO A 237 -10.73 2.64 -4.61
CA PRO A 237 -10.63 2.51 -3.16
C PRO A 237 -9.38 3.22 -2.62
N VAL A 238 -9.51 3.73 -1.40
CA VAL A 238 -8.40 4.22 -0.59
C VAL A 238 -8.42 3.43 0.71
N PHE A 239 -7.39 2.61 0.90
CA PHE A 239 -7.20 1.76 2.06
C PHE A 239 -6.36 2.52 3.09
N SER A 240 -6.91 2.80 4.27
CA SER A 240 -6.25 3.64 5.27
C SER A 240 -5.95 2.82 6.53
N ILE A 241 -4.71 2.93 7.01
CA ILE A 241 -4.21 2.26 8.19
C ILE A 241 -3.92 3.31 9.26
N GLU A 242 -4.47 3.11 10.46
CA GLU A 242 -4.17 3.94 11.62
C GLU A 242 -3.56 3.07 12.74
N TYR A 243 -2.63 3.65 13.50
CA TYR A 243 -1.83 2.90 14.49
C TYR A 243 -2.05 3.39 15.93
N PRO A 244 -3.25 3.20 16.52
CA PRO A 244 -3.51 3.60 17.90
C PRO A 244 -2.61 2.83 18.87
N THR A 245 -1.78 3.55 19.64
CA THR A 245 -0.80 2.93 20.55
C THR A 245 -1.45 2.06 21.64
N SER A 246 -2.68 2.36 22.04
CA SER A 246 -3.47 1.60 23.02
C SER A 246 -4.02 0.28 22.49
N LEU A 247 -3.92 0.01 21.18
CA LEU A 247 -4.27 -1.29 20.60
C LEU A 247 -3.29 -2.38 21.03
N ARG A 248 -2.05 -2.02 21.37
CA ARG A 248 -1.04 -2.97 21.85
C ARG A 248 -1.37 -3.49 23.24
N ASP A 249 -1.19 -4.79 23.47
CA ASP A 249 -1.34 -5.39 24.80
C ASP A 249 -0.06 -5.29 25.64
N GLY A 250 0.15 -4.11 26.24
CA GLY A 250 1.26 -3.90 27.17
C GLY A 250 2.64 -4.09 26.55
N ALA A 251 3.46 -4.98 27.14
CA ALA A 251 4.85 -5.22 26.73
C ALA A 251 5.00 -6.21 25.57
N ALA A 252 3.93 -6.86 25.10
CA ALA A 252 3.99 -7.77 23.97
C ALA A 252 3.87 -6.97 22.66
N ALA A 253 4.98 -6.76 21.94
CA ALA A 253 4.98 -5.88 20.78
C ALA A 253 4.08 -6.40 19.63
N SER A 254 3.98 -7.71 19.46
CA SER A 254 3.23 -8.34 18.38
C SER A 254 1.78 -8.69 18.73
N GLN A 255 1.30 -8.35 19.93
CA GLN A 255 -0.05 -8.71 20.37
C GLN A 255 -0.92 -7.49 20.57
N CYS A 256 -2.16 -7.59 20.10
CA CYS A 256 -3.16 -6.59 20.40
C CYS A 256 -4.03 -6.97 21.59
N LYS A 257 -4.47 -5.94 22.28
CA LYS A 257 -5.39 -6.02 23.38
C LYS A 257 -6.71 -6.57 22.85
N ALA A 258 -7.18 -7.69 23.42
CA ALA A 258 -8.39 -8.37 22.95
C ALA A 258 -9.64 -7.46 22.88
N THR A 259 -9.72 -6.45 23.75
CA THR A 259 -10.81 -5.46 23.77
C THR A 259 -10.69 -4.37 22.70
N GLY A 260 -9.58 -4.32 21.97
CA GLY A 260 -9.22 -3.24 21.05
C GLY A 260 -8.59 -2.03 21.75
N ALA A 261 -8.33 -1.01 20.94
CA ALA A 261 -7.87 0.32 21.37
C ALA A 261 -8.82 0.94 22.39
N ASP A 262 -8.29 1.85 23.21
CA ASP A 262 -9.09 2.62 24.15
C ASP A 262 -10.09 3.55 23.44
N ALA A 263 -11.07 4.06 24.19
CA ALA A 263 -12.17 4.84 23.62
C ALA A 263 -11.70 6.05 22.82
N ALA A 264 -10.77 6.83 23.37
CA ALA A 264 -10.34 8.08 22.75
C ALA A 264 -9.56 7.81 21.46
N GLN A 265 -8.67 6.81 21.47
CA GLN A 265 -7.91 6.45 20.29
C GLN A 265 -8.75 5.72 19.24
N PHE A 266 -9.71 4.89 19.66
CA PHE A 266 -10.66 4.26 18.75
C PHE A 266 -11.51 5.32 18.04
N GLU A 267 -12.11 6.25 18.79
CA GLU A 267 -12.91 7.34 18.22
C GLU A 267 -12.10 8.19 17.23
N LYS A 268 -10.86 8.55 17.58
CA LYS A 268 -9.97 9.30 16.70
C LYS A 268 -9.61 8.52 15.43
N SER A 269 -9.14 7.28 15.59
CA SER A 269 -8.64 6.45 14.49
C SER A 269 -9.77 6.00 13.56
N CYS A 270 -10.98 5.82 14.10
CA CYS A 270 -12.17 5.44 13.33
C CYS A 270 -13.07 6.61 12.94
N ALA A 271 -12.68 7.86 13.21
CA ALA A 271 -13.43 9.00 12.74
C ALA A 271 -13.47 9.01 11.21
N VAL A 272 -14.67 9.09 10.63
CA VAL A 272 -14.89 9.17 9.18
C VAL A 272 -15.80 10.34 8.88
N ASP A 273 -15.45 11.10 7.84
CA ASP A 273 -16.36 12.14 7.34
C ASP A 273 -17.62 11.49 6.76
N ALA A 274 -18.79 12.05 7.07
CA ALA A 274 -20.07 11.57 6.56
C ALA A 274 -20.29 11.88 5.06
N ALA A 275 -19.53 12.83 4.51
CA ALA A 275 -19.59 13.25 3.12
C ALA A 275 -18.23 13.82 2.67
N ALA A 276 -18.01 13.85 1.36
CA ALA A 276 -16.85 14.51 0.78
C ALA A 276 -16.78 16.00 1.22
N GLY A 277 -15.54 16.49 1.43
CA GLY A 277 -15.30 17.86 1.90
C GLY A 277 -15.41 18.06 3.41
N GLY A 278 -15.55 16.97 4.19
CA GLY A 278 -15.44 17.02 5.65
C GLY A 278 -14.03 17.36 6.14
N SER A 279 -13.89 17.55 7.45
CA SER A 279 -12.67 18.08 8.06
C SER A 279 -11.48 17.13 8.01
N LEU A 280 -11.74 15.82 7.93
CA LEU A 280 -10.68 14.80 7.87
C LEU A 280 -10.24 14.56 6.43
N GLY A 281 -11.16 14.68 5.47
CA GLY A 281 -10.95 14.37 4.07
C GLY A 281 -10.87 12.88 3.77
N ASN A 282 -11.51 12.02 4.58
CA ASN A 282 -11.45 10.55 4.45
C ASN A 282 -12.80 9.92 4.09
N PHE A 283 -13.76 10.68 3.58
CA PHE A 283 -15.02 10.12 3.10
C PHE A 283 -14.77 9.00 2.08
N GLY A 284 -15.42 7.84 2.28
CA GLY A 284 -15.33 6.68 1.39
C GLY A 284 -14.03 5.87 1.51
N PHE A 285 -13.18 6.16 2.49
CA PHE A 285 -11.99 5.35 2.76
C PHE A 285 -12.37 4.02 3.43
N SER A 286 -11.47 3.06 3.35
CA SER A 286 -11.56 1.77 4.02
C SER A 286 -10.57 1.75 5.18
N GLU A 287 -11.03 2.00 6.41
CA GLU A 287 -10.15 2.04 7.58
C GLU A 287 -9.91 0.68 8.26
N VAL A 288 -8.66 0.45 8.64
CA VAL A 288 -8.26 -0.60 9.60
C VAL A 288 -7.29 -0.02 10.63
N LEU A 289 -7.36 -0.56 11.85
CA LEU A 289 -6.43 -0.23 12.93
C LEU A 289 -5.47 -1.41 13.07
N LYS A 290 -4.17 -1.13 12.99
CA LYS A 290 -3.10 -2.14 13.04
C LYS A 290 -2.11 -1.79 14.15
N LEU A 291 -1.28 -2.76 14.51
CA LEU A 291 -0.12 -2.50 15.35
C LEU A 291 0.95 -1.81 14.51
N ARG A 292 1.74 -0.94 15.16
CA ARG A 292 2.95 -0.31 14.62
C ARG A 292 4.16 -0.85 15.36
N ASP A 293 5.33 -0.84 14.73
CA ASP A 293 6.57 -1.20 15.40
C ASP A 293 6.94 -0.17 16.49
N SER A 294 7.52 -0.67 17.58
CA SER A 294 8.13 0.23 18.57
C SER A 294 9.60 0.44 18.18
N ALA A 295 10.19 1.58 18.55
CA ALA A 295 11.60 1.85 18.31
C ALA A 295 12.58 0.83 18.95
N SER A 296 12.07 -0.10 19.76
CA SER A 296 12.82 -1.16 20.45
C SER A 296 12.40 -2.59 20.09
N ASP A 297 11.36 -2.76 19.29
CA ASP A 297 10.82 -4.07 18.89
C ASP A 297 10.10 -3.92 17.54
N GLU A 298 10.76 -4.47 16.52
CA GLU A 298 10.52 -4.31 15.08
C GLU A 298 9.77 -5.51 14.47
N SER A 299 9.02 -6.26 15.28
CA SER A 299 8.43 -7.56 14.91
C SER A 299 6.90 -7.57 14.86
N GLY A 300 6.23 -6.43 15.07
CA GLY A 300 4.80 -6.40 15.37
C GLY A 300 3.92 -5.65 14.39
N GLU A 301 4.48 -4.76 13.56
CA GLU A 301 3.72 -3.95 12.62
C GLU A 301 3.01 -4.80 11.57
N LEU A 302 1.77 -4.43 11.20
CA LEU A 302 1.03 -5.06 10.09
C LEU A 302 0.99 -6.60 10.12
N ASN A 303 0.98 -7.17 11.32
CA ASN A 303 0.74 -8.58 11.55
C ASN A 303 -0.75 -8.91 11.57
N GLY A 304 -1.10 -10.17 11.83
CA GLY A 304 -2.48 -10.66 11.83
C GLY A 304 -3.45 -9.92 12.76
N CYS A 305 -3.00 -9.08 13.70
CA CYS A 305 -3.92 -8.29 14.50
C CYS A 305 -4.56 -7.15 13.70
N THR A 306 -5.89 -7.02 13.79
CA THR A 306 -6.64 -5.92 13.19
C THR A 306 -7.84 -5.54 14.03
N GLN A 307 -8.06 -4.25 14.24
CA GLN A 307 -9.35 -3.75 14.71
C GLN A 307 -10.05 -3.01 13.57
N TYR A 308 -11.30 -3.38 13.30
CA TYR A 308 -12.13 -2.72 12.30
C TYR A 308 -12.91 -1.56 12.90
N CYS A 309 -13.08 -0.50 12.11
CA CYS A 309 -13.96 0.61 12.48
C CYS A 309 -15.42 0.18 12.37
N GLY A 310 -16.15 0.39 13.46
CA GLY A 310 -17.49 -0.13 13.68
C GLY A 310 -17.92 0.15 15.10
N LYS A 311 -18.42 -0.87 15.82
CA LYS A 311 -18.82 -0.72 17.22
C LYS A 311 -17.60 -0.79 18.14
N GLN A 312 -17.38 0.25 18.94
CA GLN A 312 -16.37 0.22 20.01
C GLN A 312 -16.62 -0.97 20.95
N GLY A 313 -15.55 -1.68 21.33
CA GLY A 313 -15.63 -2.86 22.19
C GLY A 313 -16.04 -4.15 21.46
N ALA A 314 -16.18 -4.13 20.12
CA ALA A 314 -16.30 -5.34 19.31
C ALA A 314 -15.01 -6.20 19.32
N GLY A 315 -13.93 -5.68 19.92
CA GLY A 315 -12.65 -6.36 20.06
C GLY A 315 -11.80 -6.28 18.80
N VAL A 316 -10.83 -7.18 18.73
CA VAL A 316 -9.89 -7.34 17.62
C VAL A 316 -10.20 -8.62 16.85
N VAL A 317 -9.82 -8.60 15.58
CA VAL A 317 -9.76 -9.75 14.69
C VAL A 317 -8.29 -10.15 14.61
N VAL A 318 -7.99 -11.44 14.78
CA VAL A 318 -6.62 -11.96 14.66
C VAL A 318 -6.60 -12.96 13.51
N THR A 319 -6.03 -12.55 12.39
CA THR A 319 -5.68 -13.46 11.30
C THR A 319 -4.59 -14.41 11.80
N ALA A 320 -4.76 -15.71 11.57
CA ALA A 320 -3.71 -16.67 11.86
C ALA A 320 -2.55 -16.49 10.87
N THR A 321 -1.38 -16.18 11.39
CA THR A 321 -0.12 -16.12 10.64
C THR A 321 0.92 -17.01 11.32
N ASN A 322 1.94 -17.45 10.57
CA ASN A 322 3.01 -18.28 11.12
C ASN A 322 4.38 -17.74 10.71
N GLU A 323 5.11 -17.24 11.71
CA GLU A 323 6.46 -16.69 11.61
C GLU A 323 7.51 -17.75 11.25
N GLU A 324 7.24 -19.03 11.53
CA GLU A 324 8.17 -20.13 11.30
C GLU A 324 8.13 -20.66 9.86
N ILE A 325 7.03 -20.43 9.12
CA ILE A 325 6.87 -20.89 7.73
C ILE A 325 8.03 -20.39 6.85
N ASP A 326 8.51 -19.17 7.15
CA ASP A 326 9.48 -18.46 6.34
C ASP A 326 10.89 -18.36 6.96
N GLY A 327 11.09 -18.91 8.17
CA GLY A 327 12.36 -18.84 8.91
C GLY A 327 12.80 -17.39 9.23
N ASP A 328 14.12 -17.14 9.32
CA ASP A 328 14.65 -15.77 9.48
C ASP A 328 14.34 -14.86 8.27
N ALA A 329 14.07 -15.43 7.10
CA ALA A 329 13.82 -14.68 5.86
C ALA A 329 12.43 -14.04 5.78
N GLY A 330 11.49 -14.39 6.67
CA GLY A 330 10.18 -13.72 6.79
C GLY A 330 10.14 -12.61 7.85
N ARG A 331 11.15 -12.53 8.74
CA ARG A 331 11.03 -11.78 10.00
C ARG A 331 11.23 -10.26 9.92
N GLN A 332 11.48 -9.70 8.73
CA GLN A 332 11.83 -8.29 8.57
C GLN A 332 11.28 -7.70 7.25
N ARG A 333 9.96 -7.76 7.07
CA ARG A 333 9.27 -7.08 5.96
C ARG A 333 8.65 -5.80 6.47
N ARG A 334 8.98 -4.67 5.84
CA ARG A 334 8.61 -3.33 6.33
C ARG A 334 8.15 -2.41 5.20
N VAL A 335 7.38 -1.39 5.60
CA VAL A 335 6.75 -0.39 4.71
C VAL A 335 7.62 0.83 4.50
#